data_AF-A0A444KDI1-F1
#
_entry.id   AF-A0A444KDI1-F1
#
_cell.length_a   1.000
_cell.length_b   1.000
_cell.length_c   1.000
_cell.angle_alpha   90.00
_cell.angle_beta   90.00
_cell.angle_gamma   90.00
#
_symmetry.space_group_name_H-M   'P 1'
#
loop_
_entity.id
_entity.type
_entity.pdbx_description
1 polymer ?
#
loop_
_entity_poly.entity_id
_entity_poly.type
_entity_poly.pdbx_seq_one_letter_code
_entity_poly.pdbx_strand_id
1 'polypeptide(L)'
;LVDSVAEAATALGTAPRRVFLAIGRQEAGAFEAAPQHHYLIRSVDPVEPKLAVPDAIYLLARGPFPEADERALLESHGIEAIVSKNSGGEATYGKIAAARALGIDVIMVRRPSVPDVPSADAVDQLAAKVDHLFEPVAERGV
;
A
#
# COMPACT_ATOMS: atom_id res chain seq x y z
N LEU A 1 2.85 -12.14 -6.57
CA LEU A 1 2.79 -12.02 -5.09
C LEU A 1 4.19 -12.30 -4.56
N VAL A 2 4.66 -11.52 -3.59
CA VAL A 2 5.96 -11.67 -2.93
C VAL A 2 5.77 -11.63 -1.42
N ASP A 3 6.71 -12.19 -0.66
CA ASP A 3 6.56 -12.38 0.79
C ASP A 3 7.10 -11.17 1.57
N SER A 4 7.88 -10.30 0.92
CA SER A 4 8.42 -9.08 1.53
C SER A 4 8.60 -7.93 0.53
N VAL A 5 8.83 -6.73 1.06
CA VAL A 5 9.15 -5.53 0.25
C VAL A 5 10.50 -5.66 -0.45
N ALA A 6 11.47 -6.30 0.20
CA ALA A 6 12.78 -6.55 -0.39
C ALA A 6 12.68 -7.49 -1.61
N GLU A 7 11.85 -8.53 -1.52
CA GLU A 7 11.53 -9.37 -2.67
C GLU A 7 10.78 -8.59 -3.76
N ALA A 8 9.90 -7.65 -3.37
CA ALA A 8 9.23 -6.79 -4.34
C ALA A 8 10.23 -5.95 -5.16
N ALA A 9 11.25 -5.37 -4.50
CA ALA A 9 12.31 -4.62 -5.17
C ALA A 9 13.11 -5.51 -6.12
N THR A 10 13.40 -6.76 -5.73
CA THR A 10 14.10 -7.73 -6.59
C THR A 10 13.23 -8.16 -7.78
N ALA A 11 11.93 -8.34 -7.57
CA ALA A 11 10.98 -8.76 -8.60
C ALA A 11 10.75 -7.70 -9.70
N LEU A 12 11.15 -6.45 -9.49
CA LEU A 12 11.13 -5.42 -10.55
C LEU A 12 12.12 -5.73 -11.69
N GLY A 13 13.16 -6.51 -11.41
CA GLY A 13 14.19 -6.88 -12.37
C GLY A 13 15.29 -5.81 -12.52
N THR A 14 16.18 -6.03 -13.49
CA THR A 14 17.37 -5.18 -13.69
C THR A 14 17.19 -4.10 -14.75
N ALA A 15 16.20 -4.24 -15.64
CA ALA A 15 15.89 -3.23 -16.64
C ALA A 15 15.25 -1.99 -15.97
N PRO A 16 15.63 -0.76 -16.33
CA PRO A 16 14.96 0.45 -15.85
C PRO A 16 13.46 0.40 -16.13
N ARG A 17 12.66 0.82 -15.14
CA ARG A 17 11.19 0.84 -15.21
C ARG A 17 10.66 2.05 -14.45
N ARG A 18 9.47 2.50 -14.80
CA ARG A 18 8.72 3.54 -14.08
C ARG A 18 7.77 2.87 -13.10
N VAL A 19 8.10 2.96 -11.81
CA VAL A 19 7.49 2.15 -10.74
C VAL A 19 6.70 3.03 -9.80
N PHE A 20 5.44 2.67 -9.59
CA PHE A 20 4.60 3.31 -8.58
C PHE A 20 4.62 2.54 -7.26
N LEU A 21 5.17 3.16 -6.21
CA LEU A 21 5.23 2.62 -4.86
C LEU A 21 4.01 3.06 -4.03
N ALA A 22 3.06 2.15 -3.89
CA ALA A 22 1.85 2.30 -3.07
C ALA A 22 1.94 1.43 -1.79
N ILE A 23 3.07 1.53 -1.08
CA ILE A 23 3.42 0.74 0.12
C ILE A 23 3.53 1.59 1.41
N GLY A 24 3.39 2.90 1.30
CA GLY A 24 3.53 3.85 2.40
C GLY A 24 4.98 4.22 2.73
N ARG A 25 5.16 5.22 3.61
CA ARG A 25 6.48 5.84 3.84
C ARG A 25 7.52 4.94 4.50
N GLN A 26 7.09 4.05 5.39
CA GLN A 26 8.02 3.26 6.23
C GLN A 26 8.83 2.23 5.44
N GLU A 27 8.36 1.84 4.26
CA GLU A 27 8.96 0.75 3.49
C GLU A 27 9.57 1.20 2.17
N ALA A 28 9.39 2.48 1.81
CA ALA A 28 9.94 3.03 0.57
C ALA A 28 11.47 2.87 0.50
N GLY A 29 12.18 2.96 1.64
CA GLY A 29 13.63 2.81 1.70
C GLY A 29 14.18 1.49 1.16
N ALA A 30 13.39 0.40 1.16
CA ALA A 30 13.83 -0.88 0.59
C ALA A 30 14.13 -0.81 -0.91
N PHE A 31 13.59 0.19 -1.62
CA PHE A 31 13.78 0.38 -3.06
C PHE A 31 15.10 1.08 -3.42
N GLU A 32 15.86 1.55 -2.44
CA GLU A 32 17.25 2.00 -2.67
C GLU A 32 18.15 0.86 -3.18
N ALA A 33 17.78 -0.40 -2.92
CA ALA A 33 18.46 -1.58 -3.45
C ALA A 33 18.32 -1.77 -4.97
N ALA A 34 17.41 -1.02 -5.61
CA ALA A 34 17.18 -1.07 -7.06
C ALA A 34 17.14 0.37 -7.63
N PRO A 35 18.26 1.12 -7.60
CA PRO A 35 18.31 2.54 -7.94
C PRO A 35 18.15 2.82 -9.44
N GLN A 36 18.16 1.79 -10.29
CA GLN A 36 17.99 1.91 -11.74
C GLN A 36 16.57 2.28 -12.18
N HIS A 37 15.57 2.17 -11.30
CA HIS A 37 14.19 2.47 -11.62
C HIS A 37 13.83 3.93 -11.30
N HIS A 38 12.80 4.43 -11.96
CA HIS A 38 12.19 5.72 -11.68
C HIS A 38 11.01 5.52 -10.74
N TYR A 39 11.02 6.17 -9.57
CA TYR A 39 10.01 5.91 -8.55
C TYR A 39 8.98 7.04 -8.45
N LEU A 40 7.71 6.70 -8.60
CA LEU A 40 6.61 7.51 -8.10
C LEU A 40 6.22 6.98 -6.72
N ILE A 41 6.33 7.80 -5.68
CA ILE A 41 6.14 7.38 -4.30
C ILE A 41 4.97 8.16 -3.72
N ARG A 42 3.88 7.46 -3.37
CA ARG A 42 2.74 8.09 -2.71
C ARG A 42 2.63 7.68 -1.26
N SER A 43 2.58 8.67 -0.38
CA SER A 43 2.43 8.46 1.07
C SER A 43 1.54 9.54 1.70
N VAL A 44 1.00 9.24 2.88
CA VAL A 44 0.20 10.20 3.65
C VAL A 44 1.08 11.22 4.33
N ASP A 45 2.13 10.75 5.02
CA ASP A 45 3.17 11.62 5.57
C ASP A 45 4.44 11.57 4.70
N PRO A 46 5.31 12.59 4.76
CA PRO A 46 6.57 12.62 4.03
C PRO A 46 7.45 11.39 4.26
N VAL A 47 8.17 11.00 3.21
CA VAL A 47 9.24 10.01 3.30
C VAL A 47 10.51 10.77 3.64
N GLU A 48 10.96 10.62 4.89
CA GLU A 48 12.16 11.28 5.41
C GLU A 48 13.09 10.27 6.11
N PRO A 49 14.39 10.23 5.75
CA PRO A 49 14.99 10.96 4.62
C PRO A 49 14.43 10.51 3.26
N LYS A 50 14.58 11.35 2.24
CA LYS A 50 14.30 10.93 0.85
C LYS A 50 15.22 9.77 0.48
N LEU A 51 14.73 8.90 -0.39
CA LEU A 51 15.50 7.77 -0.90
C LEU A 51 16.77 8.25 -1.61
N ALA A 52 17.87 7.56 -1.37
CA ALA A 52 19.15 7.74 -2.05
C ALA A 52 19.15 7.10 -3.46
N VAL A 53 18.19 7.50 -4.30
CA VAL A 53 18.03 7.04 -5.70
C VAL A 53 18.07 8.24 -6.65
N PRO A 54 18.51 8.05 -7.91
CA PRO A 54 18.67 9.15 -8.85
C PRO A 54 17.33 9.76 -9.30
N ASP A 55 16.25 8.97 -9.35
CA ASP A 55 14.95 9.44 -9.83
C ASP A 55 13.80 8.97 -8.93
N ALA A 56 13.28 9.93 -8.14
CA ALA A 56 12.10 9.73 -7.31
C ALA A 56 11.23 10.99 -7.24
N ILE A 57 9.93 10.80 -7.51
CA ILE A 57 8.87 11.79 -7.36
C ILE A 57 8.03 11.41 -6.14
N TYR A 58 7.77 12.37 -5.26
CA TYR A 58 7.03 12.16 -4.02
C TYR A 58 5.68 12.85 -4.07
N LEU A 59 4.61 12.10 -3.83
CA LEU A 59 3.23 12.58 -3.76
C LEU A 59 2.68 12.42 -2.34
N LEU A 60 2.34 13.54 -1.72
CA LEU A 60 1.62 13.55 -0.44
C LEU A 60 0.12 13.53 -0.71
N ALA A 61 -0.52 12.41 -0.40
CA ALA A 61 -1.95 12.27 -0.62
C ALA A 61 -2.57 11.23 0.31
N ARG A 62 -3.82 11.49 0.69
CA ARG A 62 -4.67 10.57 1.45
C ARG A 62 -5.89 10.23 0.60
N GLY A 63 -6.24 8.94 0.57
CA GLY A 63 -7.40 8.46 -0.18
C GLY A 63 -8.75 8.93 0.42
N PRO A 64 -9.87 8.54 -0.20
CA PRO A 64 -9.98 7.51 -1.24
C PRO A 64 -9.38 7.93 -2.59
N PHE A 65 -8.94 6.96 -3.39
CA PHE A 65 -8.41 7.17 -4.74
C PHE A 65 -9.31 6.48 -5.77
N PRO A 66 -10.20 7.22 -6.44
CA PRO A 66 -11.05 6.68 -7.50
C PRO A 66 -10.25 6.09 -8.65
N GLU A 67 -10.79 5.07 -9.32
CA GLU A 67 -10.12 4.41 -10.45
C GLU A 67 -9.74 5.37 -11.59
N ALA A 68 -10.62 6.32 -11.93
CA ALA A 68 -10.36 7.29 -13.00
C ALA A 68 -9.14 8.17 -12.70
N ASP A 69 -9.00 8.62 -11.44
CA ASP A 69 -7.88 9.43 -11.00
C ASP A 69 -6.58 8.61 -10.96
N GLU A 70 -6.68 7.35 -10.51
CA GLU A 70 -5.54 6.42 -10.56
C GLU A 70 -5.09 6.19 -12.00
N ARG A 71 -6.01 5.97 -12.93
CA ARG A 71 -5.69 5.79 -14.34
C ARG A 71 -4.96 7.00 -14.91
N ALA A 72 -5.49 8.20 -14.67
CA ALA A 72 -4.86 9.44 -15.13
C ALA A 72 -3.45 9.61 -14.54
N LEU A 73 -3.25 9.25 -13.26
CA LEU A 73 -1.94 9.26 -12.61
C LEU A 73 -0.97 8.28 -13.27
N LEU A 74 -1.41 7.03 -13.49
CA LEU A 74 -0.58 5.99 -14.11
C LEU A 74 -0.20 6.35 -15.56
N GLU A 75 -1.13 6.87 -16.35
CA GLU A 75 -0.89 7.30 -17.73
C GLU A 75 0.06 8.51 -17.80
N SER A 76 -0.19 9.57 -17.00
CA SER A 76 0.63 10.78 -17.00
C SER A 76 2.07 10.56 -16.56
N HIS A 77 2.28 9.61 -15.64
CA HIS A 77 3.60 9.20 -15.20
C HIS A 77 4.17 8.01 -15.98
N GLY A 78 3.47 7.49 -17.00
CA GLY A 78 3.93 6.36 -17.81
C GLY A 78 4.34 5.14 -16.98
N ILE A 79 3.55 4.80 -15.96
CA ILE A 79 3.89 3.74 -15.00
C ILE A 79 3.84 2.37 -15.68
N GLU A 80 4.84 1.54 -15.42
CA GLU A 80 5.02 0.20 -15.98
C GLU A 80 4.90 -0.90 -14.93
N ALA A 81 5.02 -0.56 -13.64
CA ALA A 81 4.82 -1.47 -12.52
C ALA A 81 4.24 -0.75 -11.31
N ILE A 82 3.38 -1.43 -10.54
CA ILE A 82 2.92 -0.98 -9.23
C ILE A 82 3.40 -1.97 -8.18
N VAL A 83 4.01 -1.46 -7.11
CA VAL A 83 4.21 -2.24 -5.88
C VAL A 83 3.18 -1.82 -4.86
N SER A 84 2.43 -2.77 -4.32
CA SER A 84 1.44 -2.48 -3.28
C SER A 84 1.33 -3.57 -2.23
N LYS A 85 0.86 -3.19 -1.04
CA LYS A 85 0.48 -4.12 0.02
C LYS A 85 -0.94 -4.62 -0.17
N ASN A 86 -1.18 -5.87 0.23
CA ASN A 86 -2.52 -6.41 0.35
C ASN A 86 -3.21 -5.90 1.64
N SER A 87 -3.53 -4.59 1.69
CA SER A 87 -4.13 -3.94 2.87
C SER A 87 -5.64 -4.16 3.00
N GLY A 88 -6.31 -4.72 2.00
CA GLY A 88 -7.64 -5.33 2.15
C GLY A 88 -8.81 -4.39 2.48
N GLY A 89 -8.88 -3.20 1.87
CA GLY A 89 -10.07 -2.33 1.94
C GLY A 89 -10.62 -1.97 0.56
N GLU A 90 -11.94 -1.82 0.43
CA GLU A 90 -12.59 -1.39 -0.82
C GLU A 90 -12.06 -0.03 -1.31
N ALA A 91 -11.71 0.86 -0.39
CA ALA A 91 -11.08 2.16 -0.66
C ALA A 91 -9.67 2.07 -1.31
N THR A 92 -9.12 0.87 -1.47
CA THR A 92 -7.78 0.63 -2.06
C THR A 92 -7.80 -0.10 -3.40
N TYR A 93 -8.97 -0.37 -3.99
CA TYR A 93 -9.09 -1.13 -5.25
C TYR A 93 -8.85 -0.31 -6.51
N GLY A 94 -9.07 1.02 -6.49
CA GLY A 94 -8.98 1.89 -7.68
C GLY A 94 -7.68 1.72 -8.48
N LYS A 95 -6.54 1.57 -7.79
CA LYS A 95 -5.24 1.36 -8.43
C LYS A 95 -5.08 0.02 -9.13
N ILE A 96 -5.71 -1.03 -8.59
CA ILE A 96 -5.64 -2.39 -9.15
C ILE A 96 -6.54 -2.48 -10.38
N ALA A 97 -7.71 -1.85 -10.33
CA ALA A 97 -8.59 -1.72 -11.48
C ALA A 97 -7.92 -0.93 -12.62
N ALA A 98 -7.34 0.24 -12.30
CA ALA A 98 -6.61 1.06 -13.26
C ALA A 98 -5.40 0.32 -13.86
N ALA A 99 -4.58 -0.35 -13.04
CA ALA A 99 -3.45 -1.15 -13.52
C ALA A 99 -3.88 -2.25 -14.48
N ARG A 100 -4.97 -2.97 -14.15
CA ARG A 100 -5.54 -4.00 -15.02
C ARG A 100 -6.00 -3.42 -16.36
N ALA A 101 -6.68 -2.27 -16.34
CA ALA A 101 -7.14 -1.61 -17.56
C ALA A 101 -5.99 -1.16 -18.47
N LEU A 102 -4.83 -0.85 -17.89
CA LEU A 102 -3.64 -0.38 -18.60
C LEU A 102 -2.62 -1.48 -18.92
N GLY A 103 -2.83 -2.72 -18.45
CA GLY A 103 -1.86 -3.81 -18.62
C GLY A 103 -0.57 -3.62 -17.82
N ILE A 104 -0.63 -2.88 -16.71
CA ILE A 104 0.51 -2.59 -15.84
C ILE A 104 0.74 -3.76 -14.88
N ASP A 105 2.00 -4.15 -14.69
CA ASP A 105 2.37 -5.21 -13.75
C ASP A 105 2.09 -4.80 -12.30
N VAL A 106 1.48 -5.69 -11.53
CA VAL A 106 1.23 -5.45 -10.10
C VAL A 106 2.00 -6.46 -9.25
N ILE A 107 3.01 -5.96 -8.54
CA ILE A 107 3.76 -6.71 -7.54
C ILE A 107 3.10 -6.48 -6.18
N MET A 108 2.30 -7.45 -5.78
CA MET A 108 1.59 -7.41 -4.50
C MET A 108 2.44 -8.07 -3.39
N VAL A 109 2.73 -7.33 -2.32
CA VAL A 109 3.34 -7.84 -1.09
C VAL A 109 2.26 -8.50 -0.24
N ARG A 110 2.49 -9.75 0.17
CA ARG A 110 1.54 -10.52 0.99
C ARG A 110 1.33 -9.85 2.35
N ARG A 111 0.13 -10.06 2.91
CA ARG A 111 -0.14 -9.69 4.29
C ARG A 111 0.70 -10.62 5.20
N PRO A 112 1.41 -10.09 6.22
CA PRO A 112 2.13 -10.92 7.17
C PRO A 112 1.20 -11.96 7.80
N SER A 113 1.73 -13.14 8.15
CA SER A 113 1.01 -14.10 8.96
C SER A 113 0.74 -13.48 10.33
N VAL A 114 -0.51 -13.16 10.62
CA VAL A 114 -0.95 -12.76 11.96
C VAL A 114 -1.24 -14.02 12.78
N PRO A 115 -0.95 -14.01 14.09
CA PRO A 115 -1.33 -15.12 14.97
C PRO A 115 -2.84 -15.33 14.91
N ASP A 116 -3.27 -16.58 15.05
CA ASP A 116 -4.69 -16.93 15.11
C ASP A 116 -5.27 -16.45 16.44
N VAL A 117 -5.86 -15.25 16.40
CA VAL A 117 -6.51 -14.59 17.52
C VAL A 117 -7.94 -14.25 17.13
N PRO A 118 -8.88 -14.18 18.10
CA PRO A 118 -10.24 -13.76 17.83
C PRO A 118 -10.26 -12.43 17.06
N SER A 119 -10.76 -12.48 15.83
CA SER A 119 -10.92 -11.34 14.94
C SER A 119 -12.37 -11.23 14.48
N ALA A 120 -12.71 -10.10 13.87
CA ALA A 120 -14.02 -9.80 13.31
C ALA A 120 -13.83 -9.08 11.99
N ASP A 121 -14.64 -9.43 10.99
CA ASP A 121 -14.54 -8.88 9.64
C ASP A 121 -15.24 -7.51 9.51
N ALA A 122 -16.00 -7.12 10.55
CA ALA A 122 -16.74 -5.87 10.61
C ALA A 122 -16.73 -5.29 12.03
N VAL A 123 -16.89 -3.97 12.12
CA VAL A 123 -16.79 -3.19 13.37
C VAL A 123 -17.90 -3.58 14.37
N ASP A 124 -19.11 -3.83 13.87
CA ASP A 124 -20.27 -4.28 14.65
C ASP A 124 -20.03 -5.65 15.30
N GLN A 125 -19.43 -6.59 14.57
CA GLN A 125 -19.06 -7.91 15.09
C GLN A 125 -17.95 -7.82 16.14
N LEU A 126 -17.04 -6.85 16.03
CA LEU A 126 -16.01 -6.62 17.04
C LEU A 126 -16.61 -6.03 18.32
N ALA A 127 -17.51 -5.05 18.20
CA ALA A 127 -18.18 -4.44 19.35
C ALA A 127 -18.95 -5.48 20.18
N ALA A 128 -19.71 -6.36 19.52
CA ALA A 128 -20.41 -7.46 20.19
C ALA A 128 -19.46 -8.44 20.90
N LYS A 129 -18.27 -8.72 20.33
CA LYS A 129 -17.27 -9.57 20.97
C LYS A 129 -16.60 -8.92 22.18
N VAL A 130 -16.37 -7.61 22.12
CA VAL A 130 -15.80 -6.82 23.24
C VAL A 130 -16.78 -6.75 24.40
N ASP A 131 -18.07 -6.56 24.13
CA ASP A 131 -19.13 -6.51 25.16
C ASP A 131 -19.27 -7.82 25.95
N HIS A 132 -18.82 -8.95 25.39
CA HIS A 132 -18.81 -10.25 26.07
C HIS A 132 -17.50 -10.58 26.80
N LEU A 133 -16.43 -9.82 26.58
CA LEU A 133 -15.10 -10.05 27.17
C LEU A 133 -14.81 -9.17 28.39
N PHE A 134 -15.58 -8.10 28.57
CA PHE A 134 -15.48 -7.22 29.74
C PHE A 134 -16.80 -7.27 30.51
N GLU A 135 -16.74 -7.43 31.84
CA GLU A 135 -17.92 -7.19 32.67
C GLU A 135 -18.45 -5.77 32.40
N PRO A 136 -19.78 -5.55 32.47
CA PRO A 136 -20.36 -4.24 32.20
C PRO A 136 -19.65 -3.19 33.05
N VAL A 137 -19.10 -2.17 32.39
CA VAL A 137 -18.52 -1.01 33.05
C VAL A 137 -19.62 -0.44 33.96
N ALA A 138 -19.43 -0.57 35.28
CA ALA A 138 -20.31 0.08 36.25
C ALA A 138 -20.50 1.54 35.82
N GLU A 139 -21.77 1.95 35.71
CA GLU A 139 -22.16 3.24 35.13
C GLU A 139 -21.22 4.37 35.59
N ARG A 140 -20.54 5.02 34.63
CA ARG A 140 -19.88 6.28 34.93
C ARG A 140 -20.99 7.30 35.18
N GLY A 141 -21.25 7.54 36.46
CA GLY A 141 -22.20 8.55 36.92
C GLY A 141 -21.93 9.90 36.25
N VAL A 142 -23.03 10.54 35.85
CA VAL A 142 -23.09 11.90 35.29
C VAL A 142 -22.73 12.94 36.34
#